data_AF-A0A7W1A4P8-F1
#
_entry.id   AF-A0A7W1A4P8-F1
#
_cell.length_a   1.000
_cell.length_b   1.000
_cell.length_c   1.000
_cell.angle_alpha   90.00
_cell.angle_beta   90.00
_cell.angle_gamma   90.00
#
_symmetry.space_group_name_H-M   'P 1'
#
loop_
_entity.id
_entity.type
_entity.pdbx_description
1 polymer ?
#
loop_
_entity_poly.entity_id
_entity_poly.type
_entity_poly.pdbx_seq_one_letter_code
_entity_poly.pdbx_strand_id
1 'polypeptide(L)' 'MPIEIGHVEELYRYPVKSMRGDRIEAADMGWHGLEGDRRLA' A
#
# COMPACT_ATOMS: atom_id res chain seq x y z
N MET A 1 22.64 -9.91 11.56
CA MET A 1 22.64 -8.54 11.02
C MET A 1 21.62 -8.48 9.91
N PRO A 2 20.77 -7.43 9.82
CA PRO A 2 19.91 -7.25 8.66
C PRO A 2 20.77 -6.99 7.41
N ILE A 3 20.36 -7.56 6.29
CA ILE A 3 20.97 -7.35 4.97
C ILE A 3 19.97 -6.55 4.15
N GLU A 4 20.41 -5.48 3.51
CA GLU A 4 19.56 -4.71 2.60
C GLU A 4 19.29 -5.53 1.33
N ILE A 5 18.03 -5.71 0.99
CA ILE A 5 17.58 -6.51 -0.17
C ILE A 5 16.86 -5.67 -1.24
N GLY A 6 16.75 -4.36 -1.03
CA GLY A 6 16.10 -3.44 -1.96
C GLY A 6 15.45 -2.23 -1.28
N HIS A 7 14.82 -1.40 -2.10
CA HIS A 7 14.04 -0.23 -1.69
C HIS A 7 12.65 -0.27 -2.34
N VAL A 8 11.68 0.39 -1.71
CA VAL A 8 10.34 0.56 -2.29
C VAL A 8 10.42 1.65 -3.36
N GLU A 9 10.13 1.32 -4.61
CA GLU A 9 10.13 2.27 -5.72
C GLU A 9 8.87 3.15 -5.68
N GLU A 10 7.70 2.54 -5.50
CA GLU A 10 6.40 3.23 -5.55
C GLU A 10 5.39 2.56 -4.61
N LEU A 11 4.45 3.33 -4.06
CA LEU A 11 3.31 2.84 -3.28
C LEU A 11 2.00 3.25 -3.96
N TYR A 12 1.02 2.35 -3.93
CA TYR A 12 -0.30 2.57 -4.51
C TYR A 12 -1.40 2.16 -3.55
N ARG A 13 -2.47 2.96 -3.48
CA ARG A 13 -3.70 2.67 -2.72
C ARG A 13 -4.86 2.44 -3.69
N TYR A 14 -5.73 1.48 -3.39
CA TYR A 14 -6.82 1.06 -4.27
C TYR A 14 -8.18 1.09 -3.56
N PRO A 15 -8.73 2.29 -3.27
CA PRO A 15 -9.94 2.43 -2.45
C PRO A 15 -11.18 1.79 -3.09
N VAL A 16 -11.22 1.69 -4.42
CA VAL A 16 -12.34 1.10 -5.18
C VAL A 16 -11.85 -0.13 -5.95
N LYS A 17 -12.63 -1.21 -5.90
CA LYS A 17 -12.34 -2.47 -6.59
C LYS A 17 -12.21 -2.25 -8.10
N SER A 18 -11.22 -2.89 -8.71
CA SER A 18 -10.98 -2.88 -10.17
C SER A 18 -10.75 -1.49 -10.80
N MET A 19 -10.56 -0.45 -10.00
CA MET A 19 -10.15 0.88 -10.47
C MET A 19 -8.63 1.06 -10.36
N ARG A 20 -8.12 2.06 -11.09
CA ARG A 20 -6.71 2.47 -11.00
C ARG A 20 -6.38 2.91 -9.57
N GLY A 21 -5.21 2.51 -9.09
CA GLY A 21 -4.72 2.91 -7.78
C GLY A 21 -4.11 4.30 -7.81
N ASP A 22 -4.19 4.99 -6.68
CA ASP A 22 -3.58 6.29 -6.46
C ASP A 22 -2.15 6.08 -5.96
N ARG A 23 -1.19 6.73 -6.61
CA ARG A 23 0.20 6.74 -6.13
C ARG A 23 0.28 7.57 -4.86
N ILE A 24 0.95 7.04 -3.84
CA ILE A 24 1.11 7.69 -2.54
C ILE A 24 2.57 7.62 -2.10
N GLU A 25 2.96 8.54 -1.22
CA GLU A 25 4.34 8.62 -0.69
C GLU A 25 4.50 7.89 0.65
N ALA A 26 3.41 7.75 1.39
CA ALA A 26 3.38 7.09 2.70
C ALA A 26 2.00 6.49 2.98
N ALA A 27 1.97 5.46 3.82
CA ALA A 27 0.75 4.84 4.29
C ALA A 27 0.93 4.21 5.67
N ASP A 28 -0.12 4.28 6.47
CA ASP A 28 -0.18 3.59 7.75
C ASP A 28 -0.66 2.14 7.55
N MET A 29 0.13 1.19 8.05
CA MET A 29 -0.22 -0.23 8.04
C MET A 29 -0.93 -0.64 9.33
N GLY A 30 -2.16 -1.12 9.18
CA GLY A 30 -2.89 -1.83 10.23
C GLY A 30 -2.94 -3.33 9.97
N TRP A 31 -3.59 -4.06 10.88
CA TRP A 31 -3.78 -5.52 10.78
C TRP A 31 -4.49 -5.97 9.48
N HIS A 32 -5.23 -5.07 8.86
CA HIS A 32 -6.05 -5.35 7.68
C HIS A 32 -5.51 -4.72 6.39
N GLY A 33 -4.25 -4.28 6.39
CA GLY A 33 -3.62 -3.60 5.26
C GLY A 33 -3.48 -2.10 5.48
N LEU A 34 -3.32 -1.36 4.38
CA LEU A 34 -3.10 0.07 4.39
C LEU A 34 -4.40 0.81 4.73
N GLU A 35 -4.30 1.85 5.57
CA GLU A 35 -5.43 2.74 5.82
C GLU A 35 -5.95 3.35 4.52
N GLY A 36 -7.28 3.35 4.35
CA GLY A 36 -7.97 3.84 3.16
C GLY A 36 -7.88 2.92 1.94
N ASP A 37 -7.18 1.80 2.02
CA ASP A 37 -7.21 0.78 0.97
C ASP A 37 -8.42 -0.15 1.12
N ARG A 38 -8.75 -0.87 0.05
CA ARG A 38 -9.91 -1.77 0.04
C ARG A 38 -9.73 -2.89 1.06
N ARG A 39 -10.63 -2.94 2.06
CA ARG A 39 -10.63 -4.01 3.07
C ARG A 39 -11.65 -5.10 2.78
N LEU A 40 -12.84 -4.73 2.29
CA LEU A 40 -13.97 -5.61 2.02
C LEU A 40 -14.41 -5.33 0.57
N ALA A 41 -13.97 -6.15 -0.38
CA ALA A 41 -14.24 -5.96 -1.81
C ALA A 41 -14.64 -7.28 -2.47
#